data_AF-A0A7C5NGA1-F1
#
_entry.id   AF-A0A7C5NGA1-F1
#
_cell.length_a   1.000
_cell.length_b   1.000
_cell.length_c   1.000
_cell.angle_alpha   90.00
_cell.angle_beta   90.00
_cell.angle_gamma   90.00
#
_symmetry.space_group_name_H-M   'P 1'
#
loop_
_entity.id
_entity.type
_entity.pdbx_description
1 polymer ?
#
loop_
_entity_poly.entity_id
_entity_poly.type
_entity_poly.pdbx_seq_one_letter_code
_entity_poly.pdbx_strand_id
1 'polypeptide(L)'
;MHLLLRAHAGRGVRRLNAPALTVAGIGSRHSSDDAIGLWLVEHLGELPASVRRVQWEDADALSLAHLLLETAGPLLIVDCAEMGLGGGEWRCFAATAEANMKLIPRSRSVSTHGLGLAEALAIARQLGQSGVVNIFAVQPFELGLRPPTENTLSEAMQARLPQLLTALRQNIDTLRKRMPEEA
;
A
#
# COMPACT_ATOMS: atom_id res chain seq x y z
N MET A 1 11.54 49.18 7.83
CA MET A 1 11.75 49.01 6.37
C MET A 1 13.26 48.98 6.16
N HIS A 2 13.99 47.91 5.89
CA HIS A 2 13.77 46.55 5.38
C HIS A 2 14.54 45.56 6.28
N LEU A 3 13.94 44.42 6.65
CA LEU A 3 14.68 43.27 7.18
C LEU A 3 14.67 42.18 6.10
N LEU A 4 15.82 41.98 5.46
CA LEU A 4 16.08 40.94 4.46
C LEU A 4 16.25 39.59 5.17
N LEU A 5 15.19 38.79 5.25
CA LEU A 5 15.28 37.36 5.55
C LEU A 5 15.68 36.63 4.26
N ARG A 6 16.98 36.35 4.13
CA ARG A 6 17.49 35.37 3.17
C ARG A 6 16.97 33.99 3.58
N ALA A 7 16.01 33.46 2.82
CA ALA A 7 15.66 32.05 2.87
C ALA A 7 16.91 31.22 2.51
N HIS A 8 17.45 30.51 3.49
CA HIS A 8 18.43 29.46 3.23
C HIS A 8 17.68 28.32 2.53
N ALA A 9 17.89 28.21 1.22
CA ALA A 9 17.63 26.99 0.47
C ALA A 9 18.45 25.87 1.12
N GLY A 10 17.78 25.05 1.94
CA GLY A 10 18.35 23.83 2.49
C GLY A 10 18.67 22.88 1.35
N ARG A 11 19.94 22.92 0.92
CA ARG A 11 20.58 21.94 0.04
C ARG A 11 20.28 20.54 0.57
N GLY A 12 19.91 19.65 -0.35
CA GLY A 12 19.56 18.27 -0.08
C GLY A 12 20.55 17.57 0.83
N VAL A 13 20.09 17.20 2.02
CA VAL A 13 20.65 16.05 2.73
C VAL A 13 20.16 14.83 1.95
N ARG A 14 20.95 14.45 0.93
CA ARG A 14 20.77 13.21 0.19
C ARG A 14 20.88 12.08 1.21
N ARG A 15 19.75 11.45 1.57
CA ARG A 15 19.75 10.28 2.45
C ARG A 15 20.42 9.15 1.69
N LEU A 16 21.71 8.92 1.94
CA LEU A 16 22.53 7.87 1.31
C LEU A 16 22.05 6.42 1.61
N ASN A 17 20.82 6.21 2.09
CA ASN A 17 20.27 4.91 2.49
C ASN A 17 18.72 4.88 2.48
N ALA A 18 18.04 5.77 1.76
CA ALA A 18 16.58 5.61 1.61
C ALA A 18 16.30 4.36 0.75
N PRO A 19 15.38 3.47 1.16
CA PRO A 19 15.01 2.34 0.31
C PRO A 19 14.47 2.89 -1.02
N ALA A 20 14.91 2.30 -2.13
CA ALA A 20 14.39 2.65 -3.45
C ALA A 20 12.87 2.42 -3.52
N LEU A 21 12.36 1.41 -2.78
CA LEU A 21 10.92 1.11 -2.70
C LEU A 21 10.52 0.72 -1.28
N THR A 22 9.43 1.30 -0.78
CA THR A 22 8.72 0.77 0.39
C THR A 22 7.54 -0.09 -0.07
N VAL A 23 7.37 -1.27 0.53
CA VAL A 23 6.23 -2.17 0.31
C VAL A 23 5.44 -2.26 1.61
N ALA A 24 4.22 -1.76 1.61
CA ALA A 24 3.35 -1.68 2.79
C ALA A 24 2.16 -2.62 2.65
N GLY A 25 2.04 -3.59 3.55
CA GLY A 25 0.83 -4.39 3.67
C GLY A 25 -0.20 -3.65 4.52
N ILE A 26 -1.44 -3.59 4.06
CA ILE A 26 -2.59 -3.04 4.80
C ILE A 26 -3.60 -4.15 5.04
N GLY A 27 -4.35 -4.04 6.12
CA GLY A 27 -5.50 -4.89 6.42
C GLY A 27 -5.68 -5.12 7.92
N SER A 28 -6.59 -6.05 8.24
CA SER A 28 -6.83 -6.51 9.61
C SER A 28 -6.69 -8.02 9.74
N ARG A 29 -5.86 -8.51 10.68
CA ARG A 29 -5.76 -9.95 10.98
C ARG A 29 -7.02 -10.54 11.60
N HIS A 30 -7.98 -9.70 11.96
CA HIS A 30 -9.24 -10.09 12.56
C HIS A 30 -10.37 -10.22 11.52
N SER A 31 -10.10 -9.98 10.23
CA SER A 31 -11.14 -9.82 9.20
C SER A 31 -10.94 -10.68 7.94
N SER A 32 -10.89 -12.00 8.09
CA SER A 32 -10.81 -12.97 6.98
C SER A 32 -9.78 -12.58 5.89
N ASP A 33 -10.19 -12.53 4.61
CA ASP A 33 -9.33 -12.17 3.49
C ASP A 33 -8.83 -10.71 3.51
N ASP A 34 -9.37 -9.84 4.38
CA ASP A 34 -8.85 -8.48 4.56
C ASP A 34 -7.38 -8.49 5.04
N ALA A 35 -6.94 -9.56 5.70
CA ALA A 35 -5.55 -9.73 6.11
C ALA A 35 -4.59 -10.04 4.96
N ILE A 36 -5.06 -10.20 3.71
CA ILE A 36 -4.23 -10.68 2.60
C ILE A 36 -3.03 -9.76 2.33
N GLY A 37 -3.19 -8.44 2.46
CA GLY A 37 -2.11 -7.48 2.28
C GLY A 37 -0.99 -7.68 3.30
N LEU A 38 -1.35 -7.81 4.58
CA LEU A 38 -0.43 -8.12 5.67
C LEU A 38 0.26 -9.47 5.46
N TRP A 39 -0.51 -10.51 5.13
CA TRP A 39 -0.01 -11.87 4.94
C TRP A 39 0.99 -11.92 3.80
N LEU A 40 0.68 -11.34 2.63
CA LEU A 40 1.57 -11.36 1.48
C LEU A 40 2.90 -10.68 1.78
N VAL A 41 2.88 -9.50 2.42
CA VAL A 41 4.10 -8.75 2.74
C VAL A 41 4.96 -9.47 3.78
N GLU A 42 4.33 -10.15 4.75
CA GLU A 42 5.01 -11.01 5.73
C GLU A 42 5.73 -12.19 5.04
N HIS A 43 5.09 -12.79 4.04
CA HIS A 43 5.56 -14.02 3.37
C HIS A 43 6.34 -13.77 2.07
N LEU A 44 6.73 -12.52 1.77
CA LEU A 44 7.56 -12.15 0.62
C LEU A 44 8.99 -12.70 0.66
N GLY A 45 9.38 -13.45 1.70
CA GLY A 45 10.72 -14.03 1.87
C GLY A 45 11.83 -12.97 1.87
N GLU A 46 13.00 -13.34 1.36
CA GLU A 46 14.11 -12.39 1.19
C GLU A 46 13.82 -11.40 0.06
N LEU A 47 14.12 -10.13 0.34
CA LEU A 47 13.99 -9.01 -0.59
C LEU A 47 15.35 -8.30 -0.70
N PRO A 48 15.64 -7.64 -1.82
CA PRO A 48 16.84 -6.81 -1.97
C PRO A 48 16.92 -5.74 -0.87
N ALA A 49 18.14 -5.36 -0.45
CA ALA A 49 18.36 -4.33 0.57
C ALA A 49 17.73 -2.96 0.22
N SER A 50 17.51 -2.69 -1.06
CA SER A 50 16.84 -1.49 -1.56
C SER A 50 15.32 -1.49 -1.36
N VAL A 51 14.73 -2.57 -0.85
CA VAL A 51 13.28 -2.71 -0.63
C VAL A 51 13.00 -2.82 0.86
N ARG A 52 12.24 -1.87 1.40
CA ARG A 52 11.77 -1.89 2.79
C ARG A 52 10.37 -2.47 2.86
N ARG A 53 10.14 -3.40 3.79
CA ARG A 53 8.80 -3.92 4.11
C ARG A 53 8.24 -3.23 5.35
N VAL A 54 6.95 -2.90 5.34
CA VAL A 54 6.22 -2.37 6.51
C VAL A 54 4.81 -2.98 6.56
N GLN A 55 4.21 -3.00 7.74
CA GLN A 55 2.84 -3.47 7.97
C GLN A 55 2.06 -2.34 8.64
N TRP A 56 0.90 -2.02 8.07
CA TRP A 56 -0.03 -1.00 8.55
C TRP A 56 -1.35 -1.69 8.88
N GLU A 57 -1.35 -2.36 10.03
CA GLU A 57 -2.48 -3.13 10.54
C GLU A 57 -3.50 -2.21 11.22
N ASP A 58 -4.78 -2.46 10.97
CA ASP A 58 -5.92 -1.74 11.56
C ASP A 58 -5.83 -0.19 11.45
N ALA A 59 -5.15 0.31 10.41
CA ALA A 59 -4.91 1.73 10.23
C ALA A 59 -6.13 2.44 9.62
N ASP A 60 -6.63 3.44 10.34
CA ASP A 60 -7.69 4.34 9.85
C ASP A 60 -7.15 5.37 8.84
N ALA A 61 -8.05 6.16 8.24
CA ALA A 61 -7.68 7.12 7.19
C ALA A 61 -6.65 8.16 7.65
N LEU A 62 -6.75 8.65 8.90
CA LEU A 62 -5.84 9.68 9.41
C LEU A 62 -4.46 9.09 9.74
N SER A 63 -4.44 7.89 10.34
CA SER A 63 -3.22 7.14 10.62
C SER A 63 -2.50 6.78 9.32
N LEU A 64 -3.24 6.30 8.31
CA LEU A 64 -2.70 6.06 6.97
C LEU A 64 -2.18 7.34 6.33
N ALA A 65 -2.89 8.47 6.42
CA ALA A 65 -2.41 9.74 5.89
C ALA A 65 -1.08 10.18 6.54
N HIS A 66 -0.96 10.00 7.84
CA HIS A 66 0.28 10.27 8.57
C HIS A 66 1.41 9.35 8.11
N LEU A 67 1.18 8.04 8.02
CA LEU A 67 2.16 7.06 7.53
C LEU A 67 2.60 7.34 6.09
N LEU A 68 1.68 7.79 5.23
CA LEU A 68 1.98 8.22 3.87
C LEU A 68 2.89 9.46 3.82
N LEU A 69 2.71 10.41 4.74
CA LEU A 69 3.56 11.61 4.85
C LEU A 69 4.96 11.27 5.39
N GLU A 70 5.06 10.29 6.29
CA GLU A 70 6.35 9.82 6.82
C GLU A 70 7.13 8.93 5.83
N THR A 71 6.41 8.32 4.88
CA THR A 71 7.02 7.44 3.88
C THR A 71 7.72 8.27 2.81
N ALA A 72 9.05 8.28 2.86
CA ALA A 72 9.88 8.88 1.82
C ALA A 72 10.03 7.94 0.61
N GLY A 73 9.92 8.51 -0.59
CA GLY A 73 10.18 7.81 -1.84
C GLY A 73 8.99 7.01 -2.38
N PRO A 74 9.24 6.15 -3.38
CA PRO A 74 8.22 5.30 -3.99
C PRO A 74 7.62 4.29 -3.00
N LEU A 75 6.31 4.09 -3.09
CA LEU A 75 5.54 3.19 -2.24
C LEU A 75 4.72 2.21 -3.09
N LEU A 76 4.72 0.95 -2.71
CA LEU A 76 3.77 -0.07 -3.16
C LEU A 76 2.91 -0.50 -1.96
N ILE A 77 1.64 -0.15 -2.01
CA ILE A 77 0.63 -0.60 -1.04
C ILE A 77 0.09 -1.95 -1.52
N VAL A 78 -0.05 -2.90 -0.60
CA VAL A 78 -0.64 -4.22 -0.84
C VAL A 78 -1.87 -4.32 0.06
N ASP A 79 -3.04 -4.42 -0.55
CA ASP A 79 -4.32 -4.26 0.16
C ASP A 79 -5.40 -5.22 -0.37
N CYS A 80 -6.37 -5.53 0.49
CA CYS A 80 -7.61 -6.19 0.11
C CYS A 80 -8.59 -5.14 -0.44
N ALA A 81 -9.11 -5.35 -1.64
CA ALA A 81 -10.05 -4.40 -2.24
C ALA A 81 -11.17 -5.09 -3.02
N GLU A 82 -12.40 -4.67 -2.75
CA GLU A 82 -13.58 -5.05 -3.52
C GLU A 82 -13.58 -4.32 -4.87
N MET A 83 -13.24 -5.06 -5.94
CA MET A 83 -13.07 -4.54 -7.30
C MET A 83 -14.14 -5.04 -8.27
N GLY A 84 -15.07 -5.91 -7.81
CA GLY A 84 -16.04 -6.59 -8.67
C GLY A 84 -15.40 -7.61 -9.62
N LEU A 85 -14.27 -8.19 -9.21
CA LEU A 85 -13.53 -9.23 -9.93
C LEU A 85 -13.81 -10.62 -9.32
N GLY A 86 -13.23 -11.67 -9.91
CA GLY A 86 -13.21 -12.99 -9.28
C GLY A 86 -12.33 -13.02 -8.03
N GLY A 87 -12.73 -13.77 -7.00
CA GLY A 87 -11.94 -13.91 -5.77
C GLY A 87 -10.48 -14.32 -6.04
N GLY A 88 -9.55 -13.63 -5.38
CA GLY A 88 -8.11 -13.81 -5.57
C GLY A 88 -7.58 -13.34 -6.94
N GLU A 89 -8.39 -12.64 -7.74
CA GLU A 89 -7.87 -11.79 -8.82
C GLU A 89 -7.26 -10.50 -8.24
N TRP A 90 -6.35 -9.89 -8.97
CA TRP A 90 -5.61 -8.73 -8.49
C TRP A 90 -5.39 -7.70 -9.60
N ARG A 91 -5.11 -6.46 -9.18
CA ARG A 91 -4.65 -5.38 -10.06
C ARG A 91 -3.50 -4.63 -9.41
N CYS A 92 -2.52 -4.24 -10.21
CA CYS A 92 -1.46 -3.33 -9.79
C CYS A 92 -1.52 -2.05 -10.62
N PHE A 93 -1.68 -0.89 -9.98
CA PHE A 93 -1.81 0.39 -10.66
C PHE A 93 -1.24 1.54 -9.84
N ALA A 94 -0.83 2.61 -10.51
CA ALA A 94 -0.45 3.85 -9.85
C ALA A 94 -1.71 4.54 -9.30
N ALA A 95 -1.69 4.94 -8.03
CA ALA A 95 -2.70 5.81 -7.46
C ALA A 95 -2.47 7.22 -8.04
N THR A 96 -3.13 7.57 -9.14
CA THR A 96 -3.16 8.94 -9.66
C THR A 96 -4.37 9.69 -9.12
N ALA A 97 -4.44 11.01 -9.31
CA ALA A 97 -5.60 11.80 -8.90
C ALA A 97 -6.91 11.29 -9.56
N GLU A 98 -6.82 10.81 -10.79
CA GLU A 98 -7.92 10.24 -11.56
C GLU A 98 -8.27 8.80 -11.13
N ALA A 99 -7.27 8.02 -10.70
CA ALA A 99 -7.48 6.66 -10.18
C ALA A 99 -8.16 6.67 -8.80
N ASN A 100 -7.88 7.69 -7.96
CA ASN A 100 -8.54 7.87 -6.67
C ASN A 100 -10.07 7.98 -6.80
N MET A 101 -10.59 8.54 -7.90
CA MET A 101 -12.03 8.62 -8.16
C MET A 101 -12.68 7.25 -8.45
N LYS A 102 -11.90 6.23 -8.84
CA LYS A 102 -12.39 4.87 -9.13
C LYS A 102 -12.32 3.92 -7.94
N LEU A 103 -11.68 4.33 -6.84
CA LEU A 103 -11.67 3.60 -5.57
C LEU A 103 -12.97 3.80 -4.74
N ILE A 104 -13.94 4.56 -5.28
CA ILE A 104 -15.23 4.83 -4.64
C ILE A 104 -16.18 3.64 -4.90
N PRO A 105 -16.64 2.88 -3.88
CA PRO A 105 -17.44 1.67 -4.10
C PRO A 105 -18.87 1.96 -4.56
N ARG A 106 -19.41 1.10 -5.43
CA ARG A 106 -20.82 1.08 -5.86
C ARG A 106 -21.75 0.26 -4.97
N SER A 107 -21.32 -0.25 -3.82
CA SER A 107 -22.17 -1.07 -2.95
C SER A 107 -21.80 -0.93 -1.46
N ARG A 108 -22.84 -0.99 -0.62
CA ARG A 108 -22.86 -0.67 0.82
C ARG A 108 -22.18 -1.70 1.74
N SER A 109 -21.13 -2.38 1.29
CA SER A 109 -20.30 -3.25 2.14
C SER A 109 -18.84 -2.85 1.96
N VAL A 110 -18.45 -1.84 2.74
CA VAL A 110 -17.16 -1.18 2.72
C VAL A 110 -16.19 -2.07 3.49
N SER A 111 -15.15 -2.64 2.86
CA SER A 111 -13.92 -2.88 3.64
C SER A 111 -13.47 -1.50 4.08
N THR A 112 -13.41 -1.30 5.40
CA THR A 112 -13.11 -0.02 6.04
C THR A 112 -11.79 0.58 5.55
N HIS A 113 -10.89 -0.24 5.01
CA HIS A 113 -9.60 0.20 4.49
C HIS A 113 -9.65 0.75 3.05
N GLY A 114 -10.54 0.27 2.16
CA GLY A 114 -10.62 0.78 0.79
C GLY A 114 -11.10 2.24 0.70
N LEU A 115 -12.12 2.58 1.50
CA LEU A 115 -12.56 3.98 1.66
C LEU A 115 -11.51 4.79 2.43
N GLY A 116 -10.97 4.21 3.51
CA GLY A 116 -9.95 4.86 4.34
C GLY A 116 -8.66 5.19 3.58
N LEU A 117 -8.23 4.35 2.64
CA LEU A 117 -7.03 4.54 1.84
C LEU A 117 -7.19 5.66 0.81
N ALA A 118 -8.35 5.72 0.13
CA ALA A 118 -8.64 6.79 -0.83
C ALA A 118 -8.68 8.17 -0.13
N GLU A 119 -9.31 8.24 1.03
CA GLU A 119 -9.33 9.43 1.89
C GLU A 119 -7.94 9.78 2.40
N ALA A 120 -7.18 8.79 2.90
CA ALA A 120 -5.81 8.98 3.37
C ALA A 120 -4.89 9.55 2.29
N LEU A 121 -4.97 9.03 1.06
CA LEU A 121 -4.22 9.53 -0.08
C LEU A 121 -4.61 10.97 -0.44
N ALA A 122 -5.91 11.31 -0.37
CA ALA A 122 -6.36 12.67 -0.62
C ALA A 122 -5.82 13.65 0.44
N ILE A 123 -5.90 13.29 1.72
CA ILE A 123 -5.38 14.08 2.84
C ILE A 123 -3.86 14.25 2.71
N ALA A 124 -3.12 13.16 2.53
CA ALA A 124 -1.66 13.19 2.43
C ALA A 124 -1.19 14.08 1.26
N ARG A 125 -1.86 14.02 0.11
CA ARG A 125 -1.55 14.88 -1.06
C ARG A 125 -1.79 16.36 -0.77
N GLN A 126 -2.90 16.69 -0.13
CA GLN A 126 -3.18 18.07 0.30
C GLN A 126 -2.13 18.60 1.28
N LEU A 127 -1.53 17.69 2.08
CA LEU A 127 -0.48 18.00 3.05
C LEU A 127 0.95 17.90 2.47
N GLY A 128 1.10 17.70 1.15
CA GLY A 128 2.39 17.78 0.47
C GLY A 128 3.05 16.44 0.13
N GLN A 129 2.37 15.31 0.33
CA GLN A 129 2.82 14.01 -0.19
C GLN A 129 2.83 14.07 -1.73
N SER A 130 4.00 13.81 -2.32
CA SER A 130 4.24 13.87 -3.77
C SER A 130 4.91 12.60 -4.33
N GLY A 131 5.16 11.62 -3.45
CA GLY A 131 5.77 10.35 -3.84
C GLY A 131 4.84 9.49 -4.69
N VAL A 132 5.44 8.72 -5.60
CA VAL A 132 4.69 7.77 -6.44
C VAL A 132 4.15 6.64 -5.56
N VAL A 133 2.83 6.50 -5.51
CA VAL A 133 2.16 5.40 -4.81
C VAL A 133 1.56 4.46 -5.85
N ASN A 134 1.91 3.17 -5.76
CA ASN A 134 1.26 2.08 -6.49
C ASN A 134 0.45 1.24 -5.50
N ILE A 135 -0.63 0.63 -5.98
CA ILE A 135 -1.51 -0.23 -5.21
C ILE A 135 -1.56 -1.58 -5.91
N PHE A 136 -1.19 -2.64 -5.18
CA PHE A 136 -1.46 -4.03 -5.49
C PHE A 136 -2.71 -4.45 -4.72
N ALA A 137 -3.85 -4.38 -5.38
CA ALA A 137 -5.15 -4.67 -4.82
C ALA A 137 -5.54 -6.12 -5.11
N VAL A 138 -6.00 -6.86 -4.10
CA VAL A 138 -6.48 -8.24 -4.23
C VAL A 138 -7.97 -8.31 -3.92
N GLN A 139 -8.73 -8.95 -4.80
CA GLN A 139 -10.15 -9.19 -4.62
C GLN A 139 -10.37 -10.26 -3.53
N PRO A 140 -11.14 -10.00 -2.47
CA PRO A 140 -11.48 -11.01 -1.48
C PRO A 140 -12.41 -12.08 -2.05
N PHE A 141 -12.39 -13.28 -1.47
CA PHE A 141 -13.50 -14.24 -1.59
C PHE A 141 -14.57 -13.94 -0.55
N GLU A 142 -14.13 -13.62 0.66
CA GLU A 142 -15.01 -13.33 1.79
C GLU A 142 -14.41 -12.26 2.71
N LEU A 143 -15.28 -11.41 3.25
CA LEU A 143 -14.96 -10.45 4.29
C LEU A 143 -15.82 -10.77 5.51
N GLY A 144 -15.23 -10.66 6.70
CA GLY A 144 -15.97 -10.90 7.94
C GLY A 144 -15.04 -11.12 9.12
N LEU A 145 -15.54 -10.78 10.31
CA LEU A 145 -14.81 -10.99 11.56
C LEU A 145 -14.54 -12.49 11.76
N ARG A 146 -13.28 -12.85 12.01
CA ARG A 146 -12.85 -14.20 12.35
C ARG A 146 -12.35 -14.24 13.79
N PRO A 147 -12.67 -15.29 14.57
CA PRO A 147 -12.06 -15.48 15.88
C PRO A 147 -10.53 -15.66 15.74
N PRO A 148 -9.72 -15.20 16.70
CA PRO A 148 -8.25 -15.28 16.65
C PRO A 148 -7.67 -16.72 16.77
N THR A 149 -8.50 -17.75 16.60
CA THR A 149 -8.17 -19.16 16.80
C THR A 149 -8.04 -19.96 15.49
N GLU A 150 -8.20 -19.33 14.32
CA GLU A 150 -8.16 -19.98 13.01
C GLU A 150 -7.17 -19.30 12.04
N ASN A 151 -6.81 -19.99 10.95
CA ASN A 151 -6.13 -19.37 9.81
C ASN A 151 -6.91 -18.13 9.37
N THR A 152 -6.25 -16.97 9.42
CA THR A 152 -6.90 -15.68 9.16
C THR A 152 -7.55 -15.61 7.78
N LEU A 153 -6.95 -16.22 6.75
CA LEU A 153 -7.47 -16.15 5.37
C LEU A 153 -8.42 -17.31 5.08
N SER A 154 -9.42 -17.09 4.21
CA SER A 154 -10.29 -18.16 3.73
C SER A 154 -9.51 -19.28 3.02
N GLU A 155 -10.04 -20.51 3.02
CA GLU A 155 -9.41 -21.62 2.29
C GLU A 155 -9.25 -21.32 0.79
N ALA A 156 -10.24 -20.62 0.22
CA ALA A 156 -10.20 -20.19 -1.18
C ALA A 156 -9.06 -19.19 -1.43
N MET A 157 -8.85 -18.23 -0.53
CA MET A 157 -7.71 -17.31 -0.61
C MET A 157 -6.38 -18.05 -0.41
N GLN A 158 -6.32 -19.00 0.53
CA GLN A 158 -5.13 -19.82 0.77
C GLN A 158 -4.67 -20.56 -0.51
N ALA A 159 -5.61 -21.08 -1.29
CA ALA A 159 -5.32 -21.73 -2.57
C ALA A 159 -4.73 -20.79 -3.63
N ARG A 160 -4.82 -19.46 -3.45
CA ARG A 160 -4.32 -18.42 -4.37
C ARG A 160 -2.97 -17.84 -3.96
N LEU A 161 -2.50 -18.13 -2.75
CA LEU A 161 -1.29 -17.52 -2.18
C LEU A 161 -0.03 -17.72 -3.03
N PRO A 162 0.26 -18.92 -3.59
CA PRO A 162 1.45 -19.09 -4.41
C PRO A 162 1.45 -18.18 -5.66
N GLN A 163 0.30 -18.01 -6.31
CA GLN A 163 0.18 -17.14 -7.48
C GLN A 163 0.28 -15.66 -7.09
N LEU A 164 -0.37 -15.26 -5.99
CA LEU A 164 -0.32 -13.88 -5.50
C LEU A 164 1.09 -13.46 -5.05
N LEU A 165 1.82 -14.32 -4.34
CA LEU A 165 3.22 -14.06 -3.98
C LEU A 165 4.11 -13.89 -5.20
N THR A 166 3.93 -14.75 -6.21
CA THR A 166 4.67 -14.67 -7.48
C THR A 166 4.37 -13.35 -8.19
N ALA A 167 3.09 -12.99 -8.30
CA ALA A 167 2.67 -11.73 -8.91
C ALA A 167 3.19 -10.50 -8.16
N LEU A 168 3.13 -10.50 -6.83
CA LEU A 168 3.61 -9.38 -6.01
C LEU A 168 5.12 -9.20 -6.17
N ARG A 169 5.91 -10.28 -6.15
CA ARG A 169 7.37 -10.24 -6.40
C ARG A 169 7.67 -9.65 -7.78
N GLN A 170 6.97 -10.08 -8.83
CA GLN A 170 7.14 -9.55 -10.18
C GLN A 170 6.82 -8.04 -10.26
N ASN A 171 5.80 -7.58 -9.55
CA ASN A 171 5.46 -6.15 -9.49
C ASN A 171 6.51 -5.34 -8.72
N ILE A 172 7.01 -5.86 -7.59
CA ILE A 172 8.12 -5.26 -6.84
C ILE A 172 9.34 -5.08 -7.75
N ASP A 173 9.73 -6.14 -8.48
CA ASP A 173 10.88 -6.09 -9.40
C ASP A 173 10.64 -5.11 -10.56
N THR A 174 9.43 -5.10 -11.12
CA THR A 174 9.08 -4.18 -12.21
C THR A 174 9.14 -2.73 -11.75
N LEU A 175 8.60 -2.41 -10.57
CA LEU A 175 8.61 -1.07 -10.03
C LEU A 175 10.04 -0.63 -9.67
N ARG A 176 10.83 -1.52 -9.08
CA ARG A 176 12.24 -1.25 -8.76
C ARG A 176 13.06 -0.93 -10.00
N LYS A 177 12.89 -1.67 -11.10
CA LYS A 177 13.60 -1.42 -12.37
C LYS A 177 13.23 -0.10 -13.06
N ARG A 178 12.04 0.45 -12.76
CA ARG A 178 11.60 1.75 -13.29
C ARG A 178 12.17 2.92 -12.52
N MET A 179 12.77 2.66 -11.36
CA MET A 179 13.44 3.70 -10.58
C MET A 179 14.81 3.93 -11.22
N PRO A 180 15.21 5.18 -11.48
CA PRO A 180 16.54 5.47 -11.98
C PRO A 180 17.57 4.87 -11.01
N GLU A 181 18.53 4.10 -11.53
CA GLU A 181 19.76 3.83 -10.79
C GLU A 181 20.37 5.20 -10.47
N GLU A 182 20.56 5.49 -9.19
CA GLU A 182 21.20 6.74 -8.79
C GLU A 182 22.58 6.84 -9.46
N ALA A 183 22.71 7.73 -10.45
CA ALA A 183 24.00 8.15 -10.99
C ALA A 183 24.77 9.01 -9.98
#